data_AF-I6YQ52-F1
#
_entry.id   AF-I6YQ52-F1
#
_cell.length_a   1.000
_cell.length_b   1.000
_cell.length_c   1.000
_cell.angle_alpha   90.00
_cell.angle_beta   90.00
_cell.angle_gamma   90.00
#
_symmetry.space_group_name_H-M   'P 1'
#
loop_
_entity.id
_entity.type
_entity.pdbx_description
1 polymer ?
#
loop_
_entity_poly.entity_id
_entity_poly.type
_entity_poly.pdbx_seq_one_letter_code
_entity_poly.pdbx_strand_id
1 'polypeptide(L)'
;THKPQVYVYKFGYSGNCTGSQVFNFTDKSYGVNHGDDLLYIFDNRLFDNSANDKDKEMKKKMINIYGSFIREGNPEFASGIPLAPVEKKGDGVTMLHISAPDNVTQVVEDIGNEYHWV
;
A
#
# COMPACT_ATOMS: atom_id res chain seq x y z
N THR A 1 0.69 18.29 -25.31
CA THR A 1 1.45 18.11 -24.05
C THR A 1 0.86 16.90 -23.33
N HIS A 2 1.69 15.89 -23.01
CA HIS A 2 1.21 14.68 -22.33
C HIS A 2 1.01 14.99 -20.84
N LYS A 3 -0.18 14.76 -20.28
CA LYS A 3 -0.40 14.90 -18.84
C LYS A 3 0.24 13.68 -18.15
N PRO A 4 1.06 13.87 -17.10
CA PRO A 4 1.61 12.74 -16.37
C PRO A 4 0.49 11.93 -15.72
N GLN A 5 0.61 10.60 -15.74
CA GLN A 5 -0.29 9.72 -15.01
C GLN A 5 0.19 9.63 -13.56
N VAL A 6 -0.76 9.74 -12.63
CA VAL A 6 -0.51 9.61 -11.19
C VAL A 6 -1.27 8.39 -10.72
N TYR A 7 -0.67 7.60 -9.83
CA TYR A 7 -1.25 6.39 -9.26
C TYR A 7 -1.16 6.47 -7.75
N VAL A 8 -2.24 6.09 -7.05
CA VAL A 8 -2.32 6.17 -5.59
C VAL A 8 -2.84 4.85 -5.04
N TYR A 9 -2.19 4.36 -3.99
CA TYR A 9 -2.68 3.25 -3.18
C TYR A 9 -2.85 3.70 -1.72
N LYS A 10 -3.79 3.04 -1.03
CA LYS A 10 -3.93 3.11 0.43
C LYS A 10 -3.58 1.75 1.00
N PHE A 11 -2.53 1.69 1.81
CA PHE A 11 -2.11 0.45 2.45
C PHE A 11 -2.89 0.23 3.74
N GLY A 12 -3.67 -0.85 3.80
CA GLY A 12 -4.56 -1.21 4.91
C GLY A 12 -4.29 -2.59 5.50
N TYR A 13 -3.27 -3.30 5.04
CA TYR A 13 -2.97 -4.65 5.52
C TYR A 13 -2.15 -4.64 6.81
N SER A 14 -2.78 -5.02 7.91
CA SER A 14 -2.11 -5.32 9.18
C SER A 14 -1.71 -6.79 9.20
N GLY A 15 -0.47 -7.07 8.81
CA GLY A 15 0.07 -8.44 8.77
C GLY A 15 0.36 -9.04 10.14
N ASN A 16 1.16 -10.12 10.17
CA ASN A 16 1.49 -10.83 11.42
C ASN A 16 2.32 -9.98 12.40
N CYS A 17 3.11 -9.05 11.87
CA CYS A 17 3.87 -8.11 12.67
C CYS A 17 3.82 -6.71 12.04
N THR A 18 3.85 -5.69 12.90
CA THR A 18 3.91 -4.28 12.52
C THR A 18 5.30 -3.70 12.75
N GLY A 19 5.58 -2.54 12.18
CA GLY A 19 6.83 -1.82 12.39
C GLY A 19 7.06 -1.49 13.85
N SER A 20 6.00 -1.16 14.60
CA SER A 20 6.10 -0.90 16.05
C SER A 20 6.62 -2.09 16.84
N GLN A 21 6.28 -3.31 16.44
CA GLN A 21 6.78 -4.55 17.04
C GLN A 21 8.20 -4.87 16.56
N VAL A 22 8.46 -4.75 15.25
CA VAL A 22 9.79 -5.02 14.67
C VAL A 22 10.87 -4.10 15.24
N PHE A 23 10.53 -2.84 15.54
CA PHE A 23 11.45 -1.86 16.11
C PHE A 23 11.35 -1.75 17.65
N ASN A 24 10.66 -2.68 18.33
CA ASN A 24 10.50 -2.73 19.79
C ASN A 24 9.98 -1.43 20.42
N PHE A 25 9.13 -0.68 19.71
CA PHE A 25 8.49 0.52 20.27
C PHE A 25 7.31 0.15 21.17
N THR A 26 6.47 -0.79 20.72
CA THR A 26 5.32 -1.30 21.49
C THR A 26 4.73 -2.55 20.86
N ASP A 27 4.24 -3.46 21.71
CA ASP A 27 3.50 -4.66 21.30
C ASP A 27 2.00 -4.41 21.11
N LYS A 28 1.51 -3.20 21.43
CA LYS A 28 0.10 -2.84 21.24
C LYS A 28 -0.19 -2.69 19.74
N SER A 29 -1.28 -3.31 19.30
CA SER A 29 -1.79 -3.12 17.94
C SER A 29 -2.62 -1.84 17.86
N TYR A 30 -2.24 -0.96 16.94
CA TYR A 30 -2.96 0.28 16.59
C TYR A 30 -3.52 0.22 15.15
N GLY A 31 -3.51 -0.97 14.54
CA GLY A 31 -3.72 -1.13 13.10
C GLY A 31 -2.44 -0.89 12.32
N VAL A 32 -2.58 -0.37 11.09
CA VAL A 32 -1.47 -0.06 10.19
C VAL A 32 -0.79 1.24 10.62
N ASN A 33 0.51 1.16 10.93
CA ASN A 33 1.32 2.29 11.36
C ASN A 33 2.06 2.92 10.18
N HIS A 34 2.56 4.13 10.41
CA HIS A 34 3.43 4.79 9.44
C HIS A 34 4.70 3.96 9.20
N GLY A 35 4.97 3.63 7.95
CA GLY A 35 6.12 2.83 7.52
C GLY A 35 5.89 1.32 7.51
N ASP A 36 4.71 0.83 7.91
CA ASP A 36 4.41 -0.62 7.88
C ASP A 36 4.44 -1.19 6.45
N ASP A 37 4.11 -0.39 5.42
CA ASP A 37 4.16 -0.81 4.03
C ASP A 37 5.60 -1.09 3.54
N LEU A 38 6.59 -0.41 4.11
CA LEU A 38 8.01 -0.59 3.80
C LEU A 38 8.52 -2.00 4.16
N LEU A 39 7.91 -2.65 5.16
CA LEU A 39 8.23 -4.02 5.56
C LEU A 39 7.96 -5.03 4.43
N TYR A 40 7.07 -4.68 3.52
CA TYR A 40 6.68 -5.50 2.36
C TYR A 40 7.42 -5.10 1.08
N ILE A 41 8.29 -4.09 1.12
CA ILE A 41 9.08 -3.62 -0.04
C ILE A 41 10.55 -3.97 0.14
N PHE A 42 11.11 -3.77 1.33
CA PHE A 42 12.53 -3.97 1.60
C PHE A 42 12.80 -5.29 2.32
N ASP A 43 14.01 -5.81 2.14
CA ASP A 43 14.52 -6.93 2.93
C ASP A 43 14.72 -6.46 4.38
N ASN A 44 14.09 -7.17 5.32
CA ASN A 44 14.20 -6.89 6.74
C ASN A 44 14.15 -8.22 7.49
N ARG A 45 15.33 -8.72 7.85
CA ARG A 45 15.51 -10.00 8.55
C ARG A 45 14.64 -10.15 9.81
N LEU A 46 14.39 -9.07 10.56
CA LEU A 46 13.55 -9.13 11.75
C LEU A 46 12.10 -9.43 11.39
N PHE A 47 11.58 -8.74 10.38
CA PHE A 47 10.24 -8.97 9.84
C PHE A 47 10.11 -10.34 9.16
N ASP A 48 11.09 -10.71 8.33
CA ASP A 48 11.05 -11.92 7.51
C ASP A 48 11.04 -13.21 8.34
N ASN A 49 11.66 -13.20 9.52
CA ASN A 49 11.60 -14.32 10.46
C ASN A 49 10.22 -14.51 11.09
N SER A 50 9.42 -13.44 11.19
CA SER A 50 8.06 -13.46 11.74
C SER A 50 6.96 -13.47 10.67
N ALA A 51 7.31 -13.37 9.39
CA ALA A 51 6.35 -13.28 8.29
C ALA A 51 5.61 -14.60 8.05
N ASN A 52 4.28 -14.55 8.08
CA ASN A 52 3.44 -15.68 7.69
C ASN A 52 3.25 -15.75 6.16
N ASP A 53 2.49 -16.73 5.68
CA ASP A 53 2.30 -16.91 4.22
C ASP A 53 1.54 -15.75 3.57
N LYS A 54 0.59 -15.12 4.27
CA LYS A 54 -0.09 -13.90 3.77
C LYS A 54 0.87 -12.72 3.71
N ASP A 55 1.80 -12.58 4.64
CA ASP A 55 2.80 -11.52 4.61
C ASP A 55 3.78 -11.68 3.44
N LYS A 56 4.19 -12.93 3.17
CA LYS A 56 5.01 -13.27 2.00
C LYS A 56 4.26 -12.99 0.69
N GLU A 57 2.97 -13.32 0.63
CA GLU A 57 2.11 -12.96 -0.50
C GLU A 57 2.03 -11.44 -0.65
N MET A 58 1.77 -10.68 0.42
CA MET A 58 1.73 -9.22 0.37
C MET A 58 3.05 -8.64 -0.13
N LYS A 59 4.18 -9.14 0.36
CA LYS A 59 5.53 -8.72 -0.08
C LYS A 59 5.69 -8.89 -1.60
N LYS A 60 5.26 -10.02 -2.16
CA LYS A 60 5.27 -10.21 -3.63
C LYS A 60 4.41 -9.17 -4.36
N LYS A 61 3.22 -8.84 -3.84
CA LYS A 61 2.31 -7.85 -4.45
C LYS A 61 2.88 -6.44 -4.40
N MET A 62 3.41 -6.02 -3.25
CA MET A 62 4.03 -4.71 -3.10
C MET A 62 5.25 -4.57 -4.02
N ILE A 63 6.15 -5.57 -4.05
CA ILE A 63 7.26 -5.59 -5.00
C ILE A 63 6.77 -5.52 -6.45
N ASN A 64 5.65 -6.17 -6.79
CA ASN A 64 5.09 -6.12 -8.14
C ASN A 64 4.59 -4.71 -8.52
N ILE A 65 3.96 -3.95 -7.60
CA ILE A 65 3.54 -2.56 -7.85
C ILE A 65 4.73 -1.70 -8.26
N TYR A 66 5.78 -1.70 -7.44
CA TYR A 66 6.96 -0.89 -7.71
C TYR A 66 7.70 -1.39 -8.97
N GLY A 67 7.84 -2.71 -9.12
CA GLY A 67 8.52 -3.31 -10.27
C GLY A 67 7.84 -3.02 -11.61
N SER A 68 6.52 -3.14 -11.69
CA SER A 68 5.74 -2.82 -12.89
C SER A 68 5.77 -1.32 -13.21
N PHE A 69 5.63 -0.45 -12.21
CA PHE A 69 5.76 1.00 -12.42
C PHE A 69 7.15 1.39 -12.96
N ILE A 70 8.23 0.82 -12.39
CA ILE A 70 9.61 1.10 -12.84
C ILE A 70 9.84 0.63 -14.28
N ARG A 71 9.33 -0.54 -14.66
CA ARG A 71 9.55 -1.12 -16.00
C ARG A 71 8.69 -0.48 -17.08
N GLU A 72 7.43 -0.21 -16.76
CA GLU A 72 6.38 0.03 -17.77
C GLU A 72 5.67 1.38 -17.57
N GLY A 73 5.88 2.05 -16.44
CA GLY A 73 5.14 3.26 -16.06
C GLY A 73 3.69 2.99 -15.67
N ASN A 74 3.26 1.73 -15.62
CA ASN A 74 1.91 1.29 -15.29
C ASN A 74 1.97 0.28 -14.12
N PRO A 75 1.63 0.67 -12.89
CA PRO A 75 1.72 -0.21 -11.73
C PRO A 75 0.61 -1.27 -11.72
N GLU A 76 0.95 -2.49 -11.30
CA GLU A 76 0.03 -3.60 -11.11
C GLU A 76 0.18 -4.20 -9.70
N PHE A 77 -0.93 -4.39 -8.99
CA PHE A 77 -0.94 -5.09 -7.71
C PHE A 77 -0.66 -6.58 -7.89
N ALA A 78 -1.28 -7.17 -8.92
CA ALA A 78 -1.05 -8.53 -9.38
C ALA A 78 -1.32 -8.58 -10.89
N SER A 79 -0.92 -9.67 -11.54
CA SER A 79 -1.26 -9.92 -12.94
C SER A 79 -2.76 -9.71 -13.18
N GLY A 80 -3.10 -8.75 -14.05
CA GLY A 80 -4.49 -8.42 -14.40
C GLY A 80 -5.22 -7.54 -13.38
N ILE A 81 -4.54 -7.03 -12.35
CA ILE A 81 -5.07 -6.09 -11.36
C ILE A 81 -4.21 -4.80 -11.39
N PRO A 82 -4.44 -3.90 -12.35
CA PRO A 82 -3.71 -2.65 -12.46
C PRO A 82 -4.12 -1.64 -11.38
N LEU A 83 -3.21 -0.73 -11.04
CA LEU A 83 -3.56 0.51 -10.36
C LEU A 83 -4.08 1.48 -11.43
N ALA A 84 -5.36 1.85 -11.34
CA ALA A 84 -5.92 2.82 -12.26
C ALA A 84 -5.30 4.21 -12.02
N PRO A 85 -5.06 5.00 -13.08
CA PRO A 85 -4.68 6.40 -12.93
C PRO A 85 -5.68 7.18 -12.06
N VAL A 86 -5.17 8.16 -11.33
CA VAL A 86 -5.99 9.03 -10.50
C VAL A 86 -6.97 9.82 -11.34
N GLU A 87 -8.24 9.74 -10.95
CA GLU A 87 -9.35 10.55 -11.41
C GLU A 87 -9.91 11.33 -10.22
N LYS A 88 -10.14 12.63 -10.41
CA LYS A 88 -10.88 13.43 -9.43
C LYS A 88 -12.37 13.11 -9.54
N LYS A 89 -13.02 12.78 -8.43
CA LYS A 89 -14.46 12.50 -8.33
C LYS A 89 -15.05 13.26 -7.15
N GLY A 90 -15.76 14.36 -7.43
CA GLY A 90 -16.16 15.31 -6.39
C GLY A 90 -14.91 15.91 -5.73
N ASP A 91 -14.87 15.89 -4.41
CA ASP A 91 -13.73 16.35 -3.61
C ASP A 91 -12.65 15.26 -3.43
N GLY A 92 -12.96 14.02 -3.77
CA GLY A 92 -12.04 12.89 -3.65
C GLY A 92 -11.26 12.53 -4.91
N VAL A 93 -10.32 11.60 -4.74
CA VAL A 93 -9.50 11.00 -5.80
C VAL A 93 -9.61 9.49 -5.79
N THR A 94 -9.54 8.86 -6.97
CA THR A 94 -9.49 7.40 -7.07
C THR A 94 -8.16 6.85 -6.55
N MET A 95 -8.22 5.75 -5.82
CA MET A 95 -7.04 5.01 -5.34
C MET A 95 -7.35 3.53 -5.16
N LEU A 96 -6.31 2.70 -5.15
CA LEU A 96 -6.43 1.28 -4.83
C LEU A 96 -6.25 1.07 -3.32
N HIS A 97 -7.30 0.64 -2.62
CA HIS A 97 -7.21 0.26 -1.22
C HIS A 97 -6.81 -1.20 -1.10
N ILE A 98 -5.66 -1.44 -0.45
CA ILE A 98 -5.06 -2.77 -0.27
C ILE A 98 -5.34 -3.23 1.17
N SER A 99 -6.41 -4.00 1.37
CA SER A 99 -6.79 -4.50 2.70
C SER A 99 -6.12 -5.82 3.05
N ALA A 100 -5.85 -6.67 2.04
CA ALA A 100 -5.15 -7.94 2.17
C ALA A 100 -4.54 -8.38 0.82
N PRO A 101 -3.66 -9.39 0.76
CA PRO A 101 -3.07 -9.87 -0.49
C PRO A 101 -4.09 -10.34 -1.54
N ASP A 102 -5.25 -10.78 -1.06
CA ASP A 102 -6.38 -11.32 -1.80
C ASP A 102 -7.61 -10.39 -1.79
N ASN A 103 -7.49 -9.20 -1.17
CA ASN A 103 -8.59 -8.26 -1.03
C ASN A 103 -8.12 -6.82 -1.30
N VAL A 104 -8.42 -6.35 -2.50
CA VAL A 104 -8.20 -4.97 -2.95
C VAL A 104 -9.46 -4.40 -3.56
N THR A 105 -9.68 -3.10 -3.35
CA THR A 105 -10.83 -2.40 -3.90
C THR A 105 -10.42 -1.03 -4.44
N GLN A 106 -11.05 -0.60 -5.53
CA GLN A 106 -10.92 0.78 -5.98
C GLN A 106 -11.87 1.65 -5.16
N VAL A 107 -11.33 2.68 -4.52
CA VAL A 107 -12.09 3.61 -3.69
C VAL A 107 -11.91 5.04 -4.19
N VAL A 108 -12.83 5.92 -3.78
CA VAL A 108 -12.69 7.38 -3.92
C VAL A 108 -12.57 7.92 -2.50
N GLU A 109 -11.46 8.55 -2.17
CA GLU A 109 -11.27 9.18 -0.86
C GLU A 109 -10.89 10.65 -1.02
N ASP A 110 -11.42 11.47 -0.13
CA ASP A 110 -10.96 12.83 0.07
C ASP A 110 -9.69 12.79 0.94
N ILE A 111 -8.56 13.13 0.30
CA ILE A 111 -7.24 13.18 0.95
C ILE A 111 -6.97 14.52 1.62
N GLY A 112 -7.77 15.54 1.31
CA GLY A 112 -7.69 16.87 1.88
C GLY A 112 -8.80 17.03 2.89
N ASN A 113 -8.61 16.55 4.12
CA ASN A 113 -9.55 16.85 5.20
C ASN A 113 -9.45 18.36 5.54
N GLU A 114 -10.15 19.17 4.75
CA GLU A 114 -10.09 20.64 4.69
C GLU A 114 -10.46 21.32 6.02
N TYR A 115 -11.07 20.58 6.96
CA TYR A 115 -11.37 21.07 8.30
C TYR A 115 -10.16 21.13 9.25
N HIS A 116 -9.05 20.47 8.92
CA HIS A 116 -7.91 20.35 9.84
C HIS A 116 -6.62 21.02 9.35
N TRP A 117 -6.49 21.28 8.05
CA TRP A 117 -5.22 21.73 7.45
C TRP A 117 -5.43 22.70 6.29
N VAL A 118 -6.12 23.83 6.54
CA VAL A 118 -6.09 25.02 5.68
C VAL A 118 -6.13 26.29 6.53
#